data_AF-A0A2J0LT50-F1
#
_entry.id   AF-A0A2J0LT50-F1
#
_cell.length_a   1.000
_cell.length_b   1.000
_cell.length_c   1.000
_cell.angle_alpha   90.00
_cell.angle_beta   90.00
_cell.angle_gamma   90.00
#
_symmetry.space_group_name_H-M   'P 1'
#
loop_
_entity.id
_entity.type
_entity.pdbx_description
1 polymer ?
#
loop_
_entity_poly.entity_id
_entity_poly.type
_entity_poly.pdbx_seq_one_letter_code
_entity_poly.pdbx_strand_id
1 'polypeptide(L)' 'MVFSANKRPRRFVITSRSKAALIVKAAKGKKAKCLTVLDMRKVCNFTDYFVIASGSSDRQVKTIADGIEESLKKNGLFV' A
#
# COMPACT_ATOMS: atom_id res chain seq x y z
N MET A 1 -22.69 -37.68 5.92
CA MET A 1 -22.77 -36.28 6.42
C MET A 1 -21.63 -36.06 7.42
N VAL A 2 -20.49 -35.51 6.98
CA VAL A 2 -19.58 -34.64 7.75
C VAL A 2 -18.46 -34.16 6.82
N PHE A 3 -18.58 -32.94 6.30
CA PHE A 3 -17.45 -32.18 5.76
C PHE A 3 -17.35 -30.88 6.57
N SER A 4 -16.72 -30.98 7.74
CA SER A 4 -16.26 -29.80 8.49
C SER A 4 -14.89 -29.39 7.93
N ALA A 5 -14.90 -28.72 6.78
CA ALA A 5 -13.71 -28.08 6.23
C ALA A 5 -13.66 -26.63 6.74
N ASN A 6 -13.27 -26.46 8.00
CA ASN A 6 -12.97 -25.16 8.59
C ASN A 6 -11.69 -24.59 7.92
N LYS A 7 -11.84 -23.95 6.75
CA LYS A 7 -10.78 -23.17 6.11
C LYS A 7 -10.54 -21.89 6.92
N ARG A 8 -9.83 -22.02 8.04
CA ARG A 8 -9.24 -20.86 8.74
C ARG A 8 -8.43 -20.07 7.70
N PRO A 9 -8.73 -18.78 7.45
CA PRO A 9 -7.98 -18.02 6.45
C PRO A 9 -6.53 -17.96 6.90
N ARG A 10 -5.62 -18.50 6.08
CA ARG A 10 -4.18 -18.40 6.30
C ARG A 10 -3.85 -16.92 6.46
N ARG A 11 -3.35 -16.53 7.63
CA ARG A 11 -2.95 -15.15 7.95
C ARG A 11 -1.81 -14.78 7.01
N PHE A 12 -2.13 -14.19 5.85
CA PHE A 12 -1.15 -13.71 4.89
C PHE A 12 -0.40 -12.55 5.54
N VAL A 13 0.81 -12.83 6.04
CA VAL A 13 1.70 -11.78 6.55
C VAL A 13 2.27 -11.04 5.35
N ILE A 14 1.65 -9.91 5.00
CA ILE A 14 2.16 -9.05 3.92
C ILE A 14 3.31 -8.21 4.50
N THR A 15 4.51 -8.36 3.92
CA THR A 15 5.69 -7.62 4.36
C THR A 15 5.57 -6.12 4.06
N SER A 16 6.26 -5.28 4.83
CA SER A 16 6.28 -3.81 4.66
C SER A 16 6.76 -3.41 3.26
N ARG A 17 7.71 -4.15 2.70
CA ARG A 17 8.19 -3.96 1.33
C ARG A 17 7.11 -4.26 0.30
N SER A 18 6.35 -5.33 0.48
CA SER A 18 5.22 -5.66 -0.41
C SER A 18 4.13 -4.58 -0.36
N LYS A 19 3.86 -4.03 0.83
CA LYS A 19 2.95 -2.88 0.97
C LYS A 19 3.45 -1.65 0.19
N ALA A 20 4.73 -1.30 0.36
CA ALA A 20 5.33 -0.18 -0.38
C ALA A 20 5.24 -0.38 -1.90
N ALA A 21 5.50 -1.60 -2.41
CA ALA A 21 5.37 -1.91 -3.83
C ALA A 21 3.93 -1.76 -4.36
N LEU A 22 2.93 -2.15 -3.57
CA LEU A 22 1.52 -1.95 -3.91
C LEU A 22 1.15 -0.47 -3.97
N ILE A 23 1.61 0.32 -2.99
CA ILE A 23 1.40 1.78 -2.95
C ILE A 23 2.01 2.43 -4.19
N VAL A 24 3.25 2.09 -4.54
CA VAL A 24 3.92 2.60 -5.75
C VAL A 24 3.13 2.24 -7.01
N LYS A 25 2.63 1.00 -7.12
CA LYS A 25 1.84 0.56 -8.27
C LYS A 25 0.51 1.33 -8.37
N ALA A 26 -0.18 1.53 -7.26
CA ALA A 26 -1.42 2.31 -7.21
C ALA A 26 -1.19 3.78 -7.60
N ALA A 27 -0.14 4.41 -7.03
CA ALA A 27 0.26 5.77 -7.36
C ALA A 27 0.64 5.94 -8.84
N LYS A 28 1.38 4.97 -9.40
CA LYS A 28 1.75 4.95 -10.83
C LYS A 28 0.50 4.84 -11.72
N GLY A 29 -0.49 4.04 -11.32
CA GLY A 29 -1.78 3.94 -12.00
C GLY A 29 -2.55 5.26 -12.08
N LYS A 30 -2.29 6.20 -11.16
CA LYS A 30 -2.88 7.56 -11.13
C LYS A 30 -1.96 8.63 -11.74
N LYS A 31 -0.92 8.23 -12.49
CA LYS A 31 0.08 9.12 -13.12
C LYS A 31 0.78 10.05 -12.11
N ALA A 32 1.07 9.55 -10.91
CA ALA A 32 1.88 10.28 -9.94
C ALA A 32 3.30 10.53 -10.48
N LYS A 33 3.84 11.71 -10.17
CA LYS A 33 5.21 12.13 -10.48
C LYS A 33 6.10 11.94 -9.26
N CYS A 34 7.42 11.97 -9.46
CA CYS A 34 8.42 11.94 -8.39
C CYS A 34 8.20 10.80 -7.37
N LEU A 35 7.99 9.58 -7.86
CA LEU A 35 7.76 8.39 -7.03
C LEU A 35 9.09 7.90 -6.44
N THR A 36 9.30 8.14 -5.14
CA THR A 36 10.52 7.76 -4.42
C THR A 36 10.19 6.92 -3.21
N VAL A 37 10.89 5.81 -3.02
CA VAL A 37 10.76 4.95 -1.83
C VAL A 37 12.01 5.10 -0.98
N LEU A 38 11.84 5.53 0.27
CA LEU A 38 12.92 5.68 1.25
C LEU A 38 12.87 4.51 2.24
N ASP A 39 14.00 3.84 2.44
CA ASP A 39 14.16 2.78 3.46
C ASP A 39 14.50 3.43 4.80
N MET A 40 13.55 3.39 5.73
CA MET A 40 13.63 4.08 7.00
C MET A 40 14.15 3.19 8.13
N ARG A 41 14.35 1.88 7.89
CA ARG A 41 14.76 0.91 8.92
C ARG A 41 16.12 1.21 9.56
N LYS A 42 16.94 2.03 8.91
CA LYS A 42 18.25 2.50 9.42
C LYS A 42 18.21 3.89 10.05
N VAL A 43 17.06 4.56 9.99
CA VAL A 43 16.89 5.97 10.36
C VAL A 43 15.88 6.11 11.51
N CYS A 44 14.80 5.33 11.50
CA CYS A 44 13.76 5.39 12.54
C CYS A 44 13.11 4.02 12.79
N ASN A 45 12.56 3.84 13.99
CA ASN A 45 12.02 2.55 14.44
C ASN A 45 10.49 2.44 14.38
N PHE A 46 9.79 3.51 13.96
CA PHE A 46 8.32 3.55 13.91
C PHE A 46 7.76 3.29 12.50
N THR A 47 8.58 3.38 11.46
CA THR A 47 8.18 3.09 10.08
C THR A 47 9.32 2.43 9.30
N ASP A 48 8.98 1.47 8.44
CA ASP A 48 9.95 0.76 7.61
C ASP A 48 10.26 1.51 6.31
N TYR A 49 9.25 2.13 5.69
CA TYR A 49 9.37 2.75 4.38
C TYR A 49 8.53 4.04 4.28
N PHE A 50 9.07 5.07 3.63
CA PHE A 50 8.29 6.17 3.11
C PHE A 50 8.14 6.06 1.60
N VAL A 51 6.94 6.30 1.10
CA VAL A 51 6.66 6.42 -0.32
C VAL A 51 6.24 7.86 -0.59
N ILE A 52 7.12 8.60 -1.26
CA ILE A 52 6.88 9.99 -1.66
C ILE A 52 6.33 9.96 -3.09
N ALA A 53 5.26 10.71 -3.32
CA ALA A 53 4.65 10.88 -4.63
C ALA A 53 4.17 12.32 -4.77
N SER A 54 4.25 12.87 -5.98
CA SER A 54 3.82 14.24 -6.30
C SER A 54 2.69 14.23 -7.33
N GLY A 55 1.71 15.10 -7.13
CA GLY A 55 0.70 15.45 -8.13
C GLY A 55 0.99 16.81 -8.74
N SER A 56 0.40 17.08 -9.90
CA SER A 56 0.51 18.38 -10.60
C SER A 56 -0.57 19.38 -10.14
N SER A 57 -1.50 18.96 -9.29
CA SER A 57 -2.54 19.79 -8.66
C SER A 57 -3.09 19.09 -7.42
N ASP A 58 -3.72 19.82 -6.51
CA ASP A 58 -4.36 19.26 -5.30
C ASP A 58 -5.40 18.19 -5.63
N ARG A 59 -6.18 18.41 -6.72
CA ARG A 59 -7.15 17.41 -7.20
C ARG A 59 -6.46 16.12 -7.64
N GLN A 60 -5.30 16.22 -8.31
CA GLN A 60 -4.53 15.05 -8.69
C GLN A 60 -3.94 14.36 -7.45
N VAL A 61 -3.39 15.11 -6.49
CA VAL A 61 -2.86 14.57 -5.24
C VAL A 61 -3.95 13.79 -4.50
N LYS A 62 -5.15 14.35 -4.36
CA LYS A 62 -6.29 13.67 -3.74
C LYS A 62 -6.66 12.38 -4.48
N THR A 63 -6.73 12.43 -5.82
CA THR A 63 -7.02 11.25 -6.64
C THR A 63 -5.95 10.15 -6.51
N ILE A 64 -4.69 10.52 -6.32
CA ILE A 64 -3.59 9.58 -6.04
C ILE A 64 -3.80 8.94 -4.66
N ALA A 65 -4.04 9.75 -3.64
CA ALA A 65 -4.29 9.28 -2.27
C ALA A 65 -5.49 8.32 -2.20
N ASP A 66 -6.64 8.73 -2.72
CA ASP A 66 -7.86 7.92 -2.77
C ASP A 66 -7.61 6.59 -3.51
N GLY A 67 -6.87 6.63 -4.62
CA GLY A 67 -6.51 5.43 -5.38
C GLY A 67 -5.60 4.46 -4.63
N ILE A 68 -4.67 4.99 -3.82
CA ILE A 68 -3.82 4.17 -2.94
C ILE A 68 -4.68 3.54 -1.85
N GLU A 69 -5.53 4.30 -1.17
CA GLU A 69 -6.42 3.79 -0.13
C GLU A 69 -7.34 2.69 -0.64
N GLU A 70 -8.01 2.91 -1.78
CA GLU A 70 -8.85 1.90 -2.41
C GLU A 70 -8.06 0.63 -2.73
N SER A 71 -6.84 0.77 -3.27
CA SER A 71 -5.99 -0.38 -3.58
C SER A 71 -5.61 -1.15 -2.32
N LEU A 72 -5.32 -0.45 -1.21
CA LEU A 72 -4.96 -1.11 0.04
C LEU A 72 -6.19 -1.77 0.70
N LYS A 73 -7.35 -1.11 0.70
CA LYS A 73 -8.63 -1.67 1.18
C LYS A 73 -8.98 -2.96 0.45
N LYS A 74 -8.84 -3.00 -0.89
CA LYS A 74 -9.06 -4.21 -1.71
C LYS A 74 -8.15 -5.39 -1.34
N ASN A 75 -6.97 -5.12 -0.79
CA ASN A 75 -6.01 -6.13 -0.36
C ASN A 75 -6.12 -6.43 1.15
N GLY A 76 -7.09 -5.85 1.87
CA GLY A 76 -7.23 -6.00 3.33
C GLY A 76 -6.07 -5.38 4.12
N LEU A 77 -5.40 -4.38 3.55
CA LEU A 77 -4.21 -3.74 4.10
C LEU A 77 -4.47 -2.37 4.74
N PHE A 78 -5.70 -1.88 4.65
CA PHE A 78 -6.15 -0.61 5.17
C PHE A 78 -7.41 -0.86 5.99
N VAL A 79 -7.43 -0.36 7.22
CA VAL A 79 -8.51 -0.52 8.20
C VAL A 79 -9.33 0.75 8.25
#